data_AF-A0A950Y6B3-F1
#
_entry.id   AF-A0A950Y6B3-F1
#
_cell.length_a   1.000
_cell.length_b   1.000
_cell.length_c   1.000
_cell.angle_alpha   90.00
_cell.angle_beta   90.00
_cell.angle_gamma   90.00
#
_symmetry.space_group_name_H-M   'P 1'
#
loop_
_entity.id
_entity.type
_entity.pdbx_description
1 polymer ?
#
loop_
_entity_poly.entity_id
_entity_poly.type
_entity_poly.pdbx_seq_one_letter_code
_entity_poly.pdbx_strand_id
1 'polypeptide(L)'
;FFQPLIVGSVPVYRGAPNVDEFAPGQSCFINAAQFRNPAELAKYLNYLDQHEREYESYLEWKRKPLLPAFLAKAEKVSEPVLSRLCRRLHETS
;
A
#
# COMPACT_ATOMS: atom_id res chain seq x y z
N PHE A 1 7.19 -2.16 0.48
CA PHE A 1 5.73 -2.04 0.19
C PHE A 1 5.49 -1.49 -1.21
N PHE A 2 6.07 -0.34 -1.58
CA PHE A 2 5.79 0.32 -2.85
C PHE A 2 6.42 -0.31 -4.10
N GLN A 3 7.62 -0.90 -4.01
CA GLN A 3 8.30 -1.46 -5.19
C GLN A 3 7.44 -2.50 -5.94
N PRO A 4 6.81 -3.49 -5.27
CA PRO A 4 5.90 -4.43 -5.93
C PRO A 4 4.74 -3.75 -6.66
N LEU A 5 4.13 -2.71 -6.06
CA LEU A 5 3.02 -1.94 -6.66
C LEU A 5 3.46 -1.25 -7.97
N ILE A 6 4.66 -0.66 -7.97
CA ILE A 6 5.23 0.07 -9.11
C ILE A 6 5.49 -0.87 -10.28
N VAL A 7 6.11 -2.04 -10.02
CA VAL A 7 6.39 -3.04 -11.06
C VAL A 7 5.17 -3.87 -11.47
N GLY A 8 4.04 -3.68 -10.78
CA GLY A 8 2.76 -4.29 -11.10
C GLY A 8 2.52 -5.69 -10.57
N SER A 9 3.24 -6.06 -9.51
CA SER A 9 2.98 -7.26 -8.71
C SER A 9 2.16 -6.92 -7.46
N VAL A 10 1.60 -7.93 -6.80
CA VAL A 10 0.84 -7.79 -5.54
C VAL A 10 1.79 -7.97 -4.34
N PRO A 11 2.00 -6.94 -3.50
CA PRO A 11 2.82 -7.08 -2.30
C PRO A 11 2.17 -8.01 -1.28
N VAL A 12 2.96 -8.93 -0.71
CA VAL A 12 2.64 -9.62 0.55
C VAL A 12 3.34 -8.85 1.67
N TYR A 13 2.58 -8.18 2.52
CA TYR A 13 3.10 -7.25 3.53
C TYR A 13 2.86 -7.75 4.95
N ARG A 14 3.91 -7.74 5.77
CA ARG A 14 3.85 -7.89 7.23
C ARG A 14 4.67 -6.78 7.86
N GLY A 15 4.03 -5.90 8.62
CA GLY A 15 4.71 -4.74 9.20
C GLY A 15 3.77 -3.86 10.00
N ALA A 16 3.82 -2.55 9.75
CA ALA A 16 3.05 -1.57 10.50
C ALA A 16 1.53 -1.78 10.32
N PRO A 17 0.73 -1.68 11.40
CA PRO A 17 -0.72 -1.93 11.34
C PRO A 17 -1.48 -0.86 10.56
N ASN A 18 -0.86 0.30 10.30
CA ASN A 18 -1.44 1.42 9.56
C ASN A 18 -1.05 1.43 8.07
N VAL A 19 -0.58 0.31 7.52
CA VAL A 19 -0.17 0.22 6.10
C VAL A 19 -1.29 0.57 5.13
N ASP A 20 -2.56 0.33 5.50
CA ASP A 20 -3.74 0.68 4.69
C ASP A 20 -3.81 2.19 4.39
N GLU A 21 -3.28 3.02 5.29
CA GLU A 21 -3.21 4.47 5.07
C GLU A 21 -2.25 4.86 3.93
N PHE A 22 -1.36 3.95 3.52
CA PHE A 22 -0.36 4.14 2.46
C PHE A 22 -0.71 3.37 1.19
N ALA A 23 -1.80 2.60 1.18
CA ALA A 23 -2.26 1.86 0.03
C ALA A 23 -2.85 2.83 -1.03
N PRO A 24 -2.41 2.78 -2.30
CA PRO A 24 -2.96 3.64 -3.36
C PRO A 24 -4.40 3.30 -3.74
N GLY A 25 -4.85 2.08 -3.45
CA GLY A 25 -6.12 1.54 -3.90
C GLY A 25 -6.70 0.52 -2.93
N GLN A 26 -7.98 0.21 -3.09
CA GLN A 26 -8.60 -0.91 -2.36
C GLN A 26 -7.98 -2.22 -2.83
N SER A 27 -7.80 -3.15 -1.88
CA SER A 27 -7.33 -4.52 -2.14
C SER A 27 -6.06 -4.57 -2.99
N CYS A 28 -5.12 -3.62 -2.83
CA CYS A 28 -3.91 -3.58 -3.68
C CYS A 28 -2.73 -4.38 -3.12
N PHE A 29 -2.89 -5.08 -1.98
CA PHE A 29 -1.85 -5.87 -1.32
C PHE A 29 -2.47 -6.93 -0.42
N ILE A 30 -1.68 -7.94 -0.05
CA ILE A 30 -2.05 -9.00 0.89
C ILE A 30 -1.46 -8.66 2.25
N ASN A 31 -2.30 -8.45 3.27
CA ASN A 31 -1.86 -8.23 4.64
C ASN A 31 -1.59 -9.57 5.34
N ALA A 32 -0.33 -9.98 5.40
CA ALA A 32 0.08 -11.24 6.03
C ALA A 32 -0.23 -11.29 7.54
N ALA A 33 -0.47 -10.15 8.21
CA ALA A 33 -0.86 -10.11 9.61
C ALA A 33 -2.32 -10.54 9.84
N GLN A 34 -3.15 -10.62 8.79
CA GLN A 34 -4.54 -11.09 8.89
C GLN A 34 -4.68 -12.61 8.91
N PHE A 35 -3.59 -13.34 8.66
CA PHE A 35 -3.55 -14.81 8.67
C PHE A 35 -3.10 -15.31 10.04
N ARG A 36 -3.70 -16.40 10.52
CA ARG A 36 -3.38 -16.98 11.83
C ARG A 36 -1.96 -17.50 11.91
N ASN A 37 -1.42 -18.00 10.79
CA ASN A 37 -0.07 -18.54 10.69
C ASN A 37 0.44 -18.56 9.23
N PRO A 38 1.75 -18.79 9.02
CA PRO A 38 2.32 -18.84 7.66
C PRO A 38 1.74 -19.92 6.75
N ALA A 39 1.24 -21.04 7.30
CA ALA A 39 0.65 -22.11 6.50
C ALA A 39 -0.71 -21.70 5.91
N GLU A 40 -1.51 -20.90 6.62
CA GLU A 40 -2.75 -20.33 6.10
C GLU A 40 -2.47 -19.33 4.97
N LEU A 41 -1.45 -18.47 5.14
CA LEU A 41 -1.00 -17.57 4.07
C LEU A 41 -0.52 -18.35 2.85
N ALA A 42 0.30 -19.39 3.03
CA ALA A 42 0.78 -20.21 1.92
C ALA A 42 -0.38 -20.89 1.15
N LYS A 43 -1.39 -21.39 1.86
CA LYS A 43 -2.61 -21.93 1.24
C LYS A 43 -3.34 -20.88 0.41
N TYR A 44 -3.45 -19.65 0.92
CA TYR A 44 -4.08 -18.55 0.20
C TYR A 44 -3.29 -18.12 -1.04
N LEU A 45 -1.96 -18.08 -0.97
CA LEU A 45 -1.12 -17.78 -2.13
C LEU A 45 -1.24 -18.86 -3.21
N ASN A 46 -1.27 -20.14 -2.82
CA ASN A 46 -1.51 -21.25 -3.75
C ASN A 46 -2.91 -21.19 -4.37
N TYR A 47 -3.91 -20.73 -3.61
CA TYR A 47 -5.24 -20.48 -4.16
C TYR A 47 -5.19 -19.41 -5.25
N LEU A 48 -4.55 -18.25 -4.99
CA LEU A 48 -4.44 -17.17 -5.98
C LEU A 48 -3.70 -17.58 -7.25
N ASP A 49 -2.67 -18.42 -7.13
CA ASP A 49 -1.92 -18.97 -8.28
C ASP A 49 -2.82 -19.79 -9.22
N GLN A 50 -3.85 -20.44 -8.67
CA GLN A 50 -4.80 -21.26 -9.43
C GLN A 50 -6.05 -20.50 -9.89
N HIS A 51 -6.23 -19.26 -9.41
CA HIS A 51 -7.45 -18.48 -9.56
C HIS A 51 -7.11 -17.07 -10.08
N GLU A 52 -6.93 -16.99 -11.39
CA GLU A 52 -6.45 -15.78 -12.08
C GLU A 52 -7.34 -14.56 -11.80
N ARG A 53 -8.67 -14.70 -11.80
CA ARG A 53 -9.59 -13.57 -11.54
C ARG A 53 -9.41 -12.99 -10.14
N GLU A 54 -9.20 -13.84 -9.15
CA GLU A 54 -8.98 -13.45 -7.77
C GLU A 54 -7.65 -12.74 -7.61
N TYR A 55 -6.59 -13.20 -8.30
CA TYR A 55 -5.33 -12.47 -8.38
C TYR A 55 -5.50 -11.12 -9.10
N GLU A 56 -6.18 -11.08 -10.25
CA GLU A 56 -6.43 -9.87 -11.03
C GLU A 56 -7.21 -8.81 -10.25
N SER A 57 -8.10 -9.23 -9.34
CA SER A 57 -8.84 -8.31 -8.46
C SER A 57 -7.90 -7.39 -7.65
N TYR A 58 -6.68 -7.86 -7.31
CA TYR A 58 -5.67 -7.07 -6.62
C TYR A 58 -4.98 -6.01 -7.51
N LEU A 59 -5.22 -6.04 -8.83
CA LEU A 59 -4.64 -5.11 -9.80
C LEU A 59 -5.68 -4.11 -10.33
N GLU A 60 -6.96 -4.31 -10.05
CA GLU A 60 -8.05 -3.45 -10.53
C GLU A 60 -7.90 -1.99 -10.10
N TRP A 61 -7.28 -1.73 -8.95
CA TRP A 61 -7.06 -0.38 -8.45
C TRP A 61 -6.31 0.52 -9.43
N LYS A 62 -5.49 -0.06 -10.33
CA LYS A 62 -4.77 0.68 -11.37
C LYS A 62 -5.70 1.34 -12.40
N ARG A 63 -6.94 0.85 -12.52
CA ARG A 63 -7.97 1.35 -13.44
C ARG A 63 -9.03 2.20 -12.73
N LYS A 64 -8.89 2.41 -11.41
CA LYS A 64 -9.83 3.15 -10.57
C LYS A 64 -9.13 4.42 -10.04
N PRO A 65 -9.89 5.43 -9.59
CA PRO A 65 -9.32 6.56 -8.87
C PRO A 65 -8.55 6.10 -7.63
N LEU A 66 -7.44 6.77 -7.33
CA LEU A 66 -6.65 6.53 -6.13
C LEU A 66 -7.45 6.89 -4.87
N LEU A 67 -7.13 6.24 -3.76
CA LEU A 67 -7.79 6.52 -2.49
C LEU A 67 -7.54 7.97 -2.04
N PRO A 68 -8.58 8.71 -1.58
CA PRO A 68 -8.42 10.08 -1.09
C PRO A 68 -7.39 10.19 0.05
N ALA A 69 -7.36 9.19 0.95
CA ALA A 69 -6.39 9.13 2.05
C ALA A 69 -4.93 9.03 1.55
N PHE A 70 -4.71 8.28 0.46
CA PHE A 70 -3.41 8.18 -0.19
C PHE A 70 -2.99 9.51 -0.81
N LEU A 71 -3.90 10.14 -1.57
CA LEU A 71 -3.64 11.44 -2.19
C LEU A 71 -3.31 12.53 -1.16
N ALA A 72 -4.07 12.61 -0.07
CA ALA A 72 -3.83 13.56 1.02
C ALA A 72 -2.45 13.40 1.69
N LYS A 73 -1.86 12.20 1.63
CA LYS A 73 -0.50 11.95 2.13
C LYS A 73 0.56 12.23 1.07
N ALA A 74 0.32 11.84 -0.17
CA ALA A 74 1.21 12.12 -1.29
C ALA A 74 1.44 13.63 -1.44
N GLU A 75 0.39 14.44 -1.31
CA GLU A 75 0.47 15.90 -1.35
C GLU A 75 1.40 16.47 -0.26
N LYS A 76 1.30 15.97 0.98
CA LYS A 76 2.17 16.38 2.09
C LYS A 76 3.65 16.01 1.91
N VAL A 77 3.92 14.99 1.09
CA VAL A 77 5.28 14.53 0.77
C VAL A 77 5.85 15.26 -0.44
N SER A 78 4.99 15.81 -1.31
CA SER A 78 5.38 16.59 -2.50
C SER A 78 6.17 17.86 -2.16
N GLU A 79 6.02 18.38 -0.93
CA GLU A 79 6.80 19.51 -0.48
C GLU A 79 8.29 19.12 -0.31
N PRO A 80 9.24 19.89 -0.89
CA PRO A 80 10.66 19.68 -0.66
C PRO A 80 10.99 19.66 0.83
N VAL A 81 11.75 18.66 1.26
CA VAL A 81 12.06 18.41 2.69
C VAL A 81 12.64 19.64 3.38
N LEU A 82 13.51 20.39 2.67
CA LEU A 82 14.11 21.62 3.18
C LEU A 82 13.09 22.73 3.36
N SER A 83 12.15 22.90 2.43
CA SER A 83 11.06 23.89 2.57
C SER A 83 10.21 23.61 3.80
N ARG A 84 9.88 22.33 4.02
CA ARG A 84 9.10 21.90 5.18
C ARG A 84 9.84 22.11 6.50
N LEU A 85 11.16 21.91 6.53
CA LEU A 85 12.01 22.19 7.68
C LEU A 85 12.08 23.70 7.98
N CYS A 86 12.32 24.53 6.96
CA CYS A 86 12.41 25.98 7.10
C CYS A 86 11.13 26.58 7.69
N ARG A 87 9.94 26.10 7.27
CA ARG A 87 8.66 26.53 7.84
C ARG A 87 8.56 26.23 9.33
N ARG A 88 8.88 25.00 9.73
CA ARG A 88 8.82 24.55 11.14
C ARG A 88 9.72 25.38 12.05
N LEU A 89 10.93 25.70 11.57
CA LEU A 89 11.88 26.53 12.34
C LEU A 89 11.34 27.96 12.53
N HIS A 90 10.68 28.52 11.51
CA HIS A 90 10.04 29.84 11.61
C HIS A 90 8.82 29.86 12.55
N GLU A 91 8.02 28.79 12.59
CA GLU A 91 6.84 28.68 13.48
C GLU A 91 7.22 28.51 14.96
N THR A 92 8.47 28.16 15.27
CA THR A 92 8.94 27.88 16.64
C THR A 92 9.76 29.06 17.22
N SER A 93 9.94 30.15 16.47
CA SER A 93 10.63 31.37 16.88
C SER A 93 9.63 32.49 17.16
#